data_AF-A0A5C5FX52-F1
#
_entry.id   AF-A0A5C5FX52-F1
#
_cell.length_a   1.000
_cell.length_b   1.000
_cell.length_c   1.000
_cell.angle_alpha   90.00
_cell.angle_beta   90.00
_cell.angle_gamma   90.00
#
_symmetry.space_group_name_H-M   'P 1'
#
loop_
_entity.id
_entity.type
_entity.pdbx_description
1 polymer ?
#
loop_
_entity_poly.entity_id
_entity_poly.type
_entity_poly.pdbx_seq_one_letter_code
_entity_poly.pdbx_strand_id
1 'polypeptide(L)'
;MPSHSELMTALDRYPAALELRAAASARSANLVQLDTWYRGSLFPVMKERMTAEENEEADPGVRMTKEELVELMEWKLARGKWRPRLQSLVASNSPASVRAAVEKAARASTAQGALDALCALSGVGPATASAVLAAWDPETQPFMSDEAMDGAAAYGAGEPGGAGKREYTVKAWRRYTEEMAERRDKEGWKSVEDLEKALWSWAVERKYGGGGEAVDVDDAGSKSAQRKAPKKRASEPAEPGTKKRKST
;
A
#
# COMPACT_ATOMS: atom_id res chain seq x y z
N MET A 1 -16.22 5.60 14.32
CA MET A 1 -15.13 4.60 14.27
C MET A 1 -15.59 3.35 15.02
N PRO A 2 -15.15 2.15 14.63
CA PRO A 2 -15.62 0.91 15.25
C PRO A 2 -15.12 0.74 16.69
N SER A 3 -16.00 0.23 17.54
CA SER A 3 -15.63 -0.42 18.80
C SER A 3 -15.02 -1.81 18.57
N HIS A 4 -14.32 -2.35 19.58
CA HIS A 4 -13.74 -3.70 19.54
C HIS A 4 -14.79 -4.79 19.19
N SER A 5 -15.98 -4.75 19.79
CA SER A 5 -17.06 -5.72 19.52
C SER A 5 -17.54 -5.69 18.06
N GLU A 6 -17.68 -4.48 17.49
CA GLU A 6 -18.01 -4.32 16.07
C GLU A 6 -16.91 -4.87 15.16
N LEU A 7 -15.63 -4.72 15.54
CA LEU A 7 -14.51 -5.27 14.79
C LEU A 7 -14.46 -6.80 14.85
N MET A 8 -14.71 -7.41 16.00
CA MET A 8 -14.81 -8.88 16.10
C MET A 8 -15.91 -9.41 15.17
N THR A 9 -17.06 -8.75 15.17
CA THR A 9 -18.18 -9.09 14.26
C THR A 9 -17.82 -8.86 12.78
N ALA A 10 -16.99 -7.87 12.47
CA ALA A 10 -16.51 -7.61 11.12
C ALA A 10 -15.43 -8.62 10.68
N LEU A 11 -14.60 -9.10 11.61
CA LEU A 11 -13.61 -10.14 11.35
C LEU A 11 -14.30 -11.46 10.96
N ASP A 12 -15.33 -11.87 11.71
CA ASP A 12 -16.11 -13.07 11.40
C ASP A 12 -16.78 -13.00 10.02
N ARG A 13 -17.09 -11.79 9.55
CA ARG A 13 -17.69 -11.52 8.24
C ARG A 13 -16.67 -11.20 7.15
N TYR A 14 -15.38 -11.41 7.40
CA TYR A 14 -14.32 -11.18 6.40
C TYR A 14 -14.56 -11.91 5.06
N PRO A 15 -15.00 -13.19 5.02
CA PRO A 15 -15.36 -13.83 3.76
C PRO A 15 -16.47 -13.10 3.00
N ALA A 16 -17.52 -12.64 3.70
CA ALA A 16 -18.62 -11.89 3.08
C ALA A 16 -18.17 -10.51 2.60
N ALA A 17 -17.26 -9.84 3.31
CA ALA A 17 -16.68 -8.57 2.88
C ALA A 17 -15.83 -8.72 1.60
N LEU A 18 -15.08 -9.82 1.44
CA LEU A 18 -14.36 -10.14 0.21
C LEU A 18 -15.31 -10.29 -0.98
N GLU A 19 -16.38 -11.09 -0.83
CA GLU A 19 -17.41 -11.26 -1.85
C GLU A 19 -18.07 -9.92 -2.23
N LEU A 20 -18.39 -9.11 -1.23
CA LEU A 20 -18.98 -7.80 -1.42
C LEU A 20 -18.06 -6.86 -2.22
N ARG A 21 -16.76 -6.84 -1.91
CA ARG A 21 -15.77 -6.05 -2.68
C ARG A 21 -15.57 -6.62 -4.08
N ALA A 22 -15.55 -7.94 -4.23
CA ALA A 22 -15.37 -8.61 -5.51
C ALA A 22 -16.53 -8.31 -6.47
N ALA A 23 -17.76 -8.28 -5.96
CA ALA A 23 -18.95 -7.93 -6.72
C ALA A 23 -19.03 -6.44 -7.09
N ALA A 24 -18.34 -5.56 -6.36
CA ALA A 24 -18.43 -4.11 -6.56
C ALA A 24 -17.70 -3.59 -7.80
N SER A 25 -16.80 -4.37 -8.41
CA SER A 25 -16.05 -3.96 -9.60
C SER A 25 -15.47 -5.15 -10.35
N ALA A 26 -15.54 -5.13 -11.69
CA ALA A 26 -14.88 -6.14 -12.52
C ALA A 26 -13.36 -6.24 -12.26
N ARG A 27 -12.72 -5.17 -11.79
CA ARG A 27 -11.30 -5.14 -11.43
C ARG A 27 -10.99 -5.88 -10.13
N SER A 28 -12.01 -6.17 -9.33
CA SER A 28 -11.92 -6.89 -8.05
C SER A 28 -12.51 -8.29 -8.14
N ALA A 29 -12.96 -8.74 -9.32
CA ALA A 29 -13.75 -9.97 -9.46
C ALA A 29 -13.01 -11.25 -8.98
N ASN A 30 -11.67 -11.26 -9.06
CA ASN A 30 -10.84 -12.37 -8.59
C ASN A 30 -10.32 -12.17 -7.15
N LEU A 31 -10.79 -11.16 -6.41
CA LEU A 31 -10.27 -10.83 -5.07
C LEU A 31 -10.36 -12.02 -4.10
N VAL A 32 -11.44 -12.79 -4.13
CA VAL A 32 -11.61 -13.96 -3.23
C VAL A 32 -10.50 -15.00 -3.47
N GLN A 33 -10.19 -15.29 -4.74
CA GLN A 33 -9.12 -16.20 -5.12
C GLN A 33 -7.75 -15.63 -4.74
N LEU A 34 -7.50 -14.35 -5.05
CA LEU A 34 -6.25 -13.67 -4.72
C LEU A 34 -6.01 -13.61 -3.21
N ASP A 35 -7.04 -13.40 -2.40
CA ASP A 35 -6.91 -13.36 -0.95
C ASP A 35 -6.68 -14.75 -0.35
N THR A 36 -7.32 -15.77 -0.91
CA THR A 36 -7.06 -17.18 -0.58
C THR A 36 -5.59 -17.52 -0.85
N TRP A 37 -5.05 -17.09 -2.00
CA TRP A 37 -3.64 -17.25 -2.29
C TRP A 37 -2.76 -16.46 -1.31
N TYR A 38 -3.01 -15.16 -1.13
CA TYR A 38 -2.16 -14.28 -0.31
C TYR A 38 -2.09 -14.74 1.15
N ARG A 39 -3.23 -15.07 1.79
CA ARG A 39 -3.25 -15.44 3.21
C ARG A 39 -3.17 -16.95 3.45
N GLY A 40 -3.79 -17.73 2.57
CA GLY A 40 -3.89 -19.19 2.71
C GLY A 40 -2.66 -19.95 2.18
N SER A 41 -2.04 -19.46 1.10
CA SER A 41 -0.92 -20.14 0.44
C SER A 41 0.41 -19.42 0.64
N LEU A 42 0.45 -18.10 0.46
CA LEU A 42 1.70 -17.33 0.51
C LEU A 42 2.22 -17.22 1.95
N PHE A 43 1.38 -16.95 2.95
CA PHE A 43 1.84 -16.79 4.34
C PHE A 43 2.55 -18.03 4.90
N PRO A 44 2.01 -19.26 4.76
CA PRO A 44 2.74 -20.46 5.23
C PRO A 44 4.09 -20.63 4.53
N VAL A 45 4.13 -20.42 3.21
CA VAL A 45 5.36 -20.51 2.42
C VAL A 45 6.38 -19.47 2.85
N MET A 46 5.95 -18.24 3.13
CA MET A 46 6.82 -17.17 3.61
C MET A 46 7.34 -17.46 5.01
N LYS A 47 6.49 -17.96 5.93
CA LYS A 47 6.90 -18.37 7.27
C LYS A 47 7.98 -19.46 7.21
N GLU A 48 7.81 -20.45 6.36
CA GLU A 48 8.81 -21.50 6.13
C GLU A 48 10.11 -20.90 5.58
N ARG A 49 10.05 -20.07 4.55
CA ARG A 49 11.24 -19.42 3.95
C ARG A 49 11.98 -18.49 4.92
N MET A 50 11.27 -17.76 5.79
CA MET A 50 11.86 -16.84 6.76
C MET A 50 12.51 -17.59 7.94
N THR A 51 11.95 -18.73 8.35
CA THR A 51 12.51 -19.57 9.44
C THR A 51 13.62 -20.51 8.96
N ALA A 52 13.62 -20.86 7.67
CA ALA A 52 14.65 -21.68 7.03
C ALA A 52 16.07 -21.07 7.12
N GLU A 53 16.21 -19.75 7.30
CA GLU A 53 17.51 -19.10 7.52
C GLU A 53 18.16 -19.48 8.88
N GLU A 54 17.38 -19.99 9.83
CA GLU A 54 17.86 -20.52 11.11
C GLU A 54 18.38 -21.97 11.00
N ASN A 55 18.13 -22.66 9.89
CA ASN A 55 18.55 -24.04 9.64
C ASN A 55 19.63 -24.10 8.54
N GLU A 56 20.82 -24.60 8.86
CA GLU A 56 22.01 -24.64 7.97
C GLU A 56 21.81 -25.42 6.64
N GLU A 57 20.72 -26.19 6.49
CA GLU A 57 20.47 -27.09 5.35
C GLU A 57 19.47 -26.55 4.29
N ALA A 58 18.78 -25.44 4.54
CA ALA A 58 17.80 -24.91 3.58
C ALA A 58 18.47 -23.95 2.58
N ASP A 59 18.07 -24.01 1.30
CA ASP A 59 18.49 -23.02 0.29
C ASP A 59 18.09 -21.60 0.78
N PRO A 60 19.06 -20.75 1.17
CA PRO A 60 18.76 -19.48 1.83
C PRO A 60 18.20 -18.42 0.87
N GLY A 61 18.00 -18.74 -0.42
CA GLY A 61 17.97 -17.73 -1.47
C GLY A 61 16.66 -16.97 -1.71
N VAL A 62 15.48 -17.57 -1.43
CA VAL A 62 14.22 -16.98 -1.91
C VAL A 62 13.29 -16.63 -0.76
N ARG A 63 13.25 -15.35 -0.39
CA ARG A 63 12.27 -14.79 0.58
C ARG A 63 11.03 -14.22 -0.11
N MET A 64 11.06 -14.07 -1.43
CA MET A 64 9.94 -13.82 -2.34
C MET A 64 10.45 -13.72 -3.78
N THR A 65 9.70 -14.32 -4.69
CA THR A 65 9.97 -14.30 -6.14
C THR A 65 9.37 -13.05 -6.81
N LYS A 66 9.76 -12.83 -8.07
CA LYS A 66 9.15 -11.77 -8.89
C LYS A 66 7.67 -12.05 -9.13
N GLU A 67 7.34 -13.31 -9.41
CA GLU A 67 6.00 -13.78 -9.75
C GLU A 67 5.06 -13.57 -8.56
N GLU A 68 5.46 -13.97 -7.36
CA GLU A 68 4.71 -13.72 -6.12
C GLU A 68 4.56 -12.21 -5.84
N LEU A 69 5.58 -11.39 -6.08
CA LEU A 69 5.47 -9.93 -5.89
C LEU A 69 4.48 -9.29 -6.88
N VAL A 70 4.42 -9.79 -8.12
CA VAL A 70 3.48 -9.33 -9.15
C VAL A 70 2.05 -9.73 -8.77
N GLU A 71 1.83 -10.96 -8.33
CA GLU A 71 0.51 -11.46 -7.88
C GLU A 71 0.04 -10.75 -6.60
N LEU A 72 0.95 -10.45 -5.67
CA LEU A 72 0.69 -9.64 -4.47
C LEU A 72 0.21 -8.23 -4.84
N MET A 73 0.78 -7.62 -5.88
CA MET A 73 0.28 -6.33 -6.38
C MET A 73 -1.16 -6.47 -6.92
N GLU A 74 -1.49 -7.55 -7.64
CA GLU A 74 -2.85 -7.79 -8.14
C GLU A 74 -3.83 -7.90 -6.99
N TRP A 75 -3.51 -8.73 -5.98
CA TRP A 75 -4.29 -8.86 -4.75
C TRP A 75 -4.56 -7.50 -4.11
N LYS A 76 -3.50 -6.71 -3.88
CA LYS A 76 -3.59 -5.40 -3.24
C LYS A 76 -4.47 -4.43 -4.03
N LEU A 77 -4.34 -4.41 -5.36
CA LEU A 77 -5.11 -3.52 -6.23
C LEU A 77 -6.57 -3.96 -6.36
N ALA A 78 -6.86 -5.26 -6.32
CA ALA A 78 -8.22 -5.80 -6.28
C ALA A 78 -8.91 -5.45 -4.95
N ARG A 79 -8.17 -5.50 -3.84
CA ARG A 79 -8.67 -5.23 -2.49
C ARG A 79 -8.96 -3.75 -2.24
N GLY A 80 -8.08 -2.87 -2.71
CA GLY A 80 -8.15 -1.43 -2.45
C GLY A 80 -8.44 -0.58 -3.69
N LYS A 81 -7.88 0.64 -3.72
CA LYS A 81 -8.01 1.57 -4.85
C LYS A 81 -7.18 1.10 -6.04
N TRP A 82 -7.84 0.94 -7.19
CA TRP A 82 -7.20 0.53 -8.43
C TRP A 82 -6.23 1.60 -8.96
N ARG A 83 -5.02 1.18 -9.36
CA ARG A 83 -3.97 2.03 -9.94
C ARG A 83 -3.24 1.25 -11.03
N PRO A 84 -3.72 1.28 -12.29
CA PRO A 84 -3.32 0.31 -13.32
C PRO A 84 -1.83 0.34 -13.65
N ARG A 85 -1.19 1.52 -13.51
CA ARG A 85 0.24 1.69 -13.78
C ARG A 85 1.12 0.91 -12.79
N LEU A 86 0.65 0.62 -11.58
CA LEU A 86 1.47 -0.08 -10.59
C LEU A 86 1.74 -1.52 -11.01
N GLN A 87 0.77 -2.20 -11.63
CA GLN A 87 0.94 -3.57 -12.13
C GLN A 87 2.04 -3.66 -13.18
N SER A 88 2.04 -2.74 -14.16
CA SER A 88 3.07 -2.73 -15.19
C SER A 88 4.45 -2.36 -14.64
N LEU A 89 4.51 -1.46 -13.66
CA LEU A 89 5.76 -1.05 -13.02
C LEU A 89 6.39 -2.20 -12.23
N VAL A 90 5.61 -2.89 -11.39
CA VAL A 90 6.14 -4.02 -10.61
C VAL A 90 6.62 -5.15 -11.53
N ALA A 91 5.87 -5.44 -12.60
CA ALA A 91 6.25 -6.44 -13.60
C ALA A 91 7.52 -6.08 -14.40
N SER A 92 7.87 -4.78 -14.48
CA SER A 92 9.06 -4.31 -15.19
C SER A 92 10.38 -4.59 -14.45
N ASN A 93 10.34 -4.89 -13.15
CA ASN A 93 11.54 -5.25 -12.40
C ASN A 93 12.12 -6.58 -12.92
N SER A 94 13.44 -6.71 -12.90
CA SER A 94 14.08 -7.98 -13.29
C SER A 94 14.02 -8.96 -12.10
N PRO A 95 14.02 -10.29 -12.33
CA PRO A 95 14.11 -11.26 -11.24
C PRO A 95 15.32 -11.02 -10.33
N ALA A 96 16.45 -10.56 -10.89
CA ALA A 96 17.65 -10.24 -10.12
C ALA A 96 17.47 -9.02 -9.21
N SER A 97 16.81 -7.95 -9.69
CA SER A 97 16.57 -6.77 -8.85
C SER A 97 15.59 -7.06 -7.73
N VAL A 98 14.55 -7.87 -8.00
CA VAL A 98 13.60 -8.32 -6.96
C VAL A 98 14.34 -9.12 -5.89
N ARG A 99 15.12 -10.15 -6.27
CA ARG A 99 15.91 -10.93 -5.32
C ARG A 99 16.82 -10.07 -4.46
N ALA A 100 17.60 -9.19 -5.07
CA ALA A 100 18.52 -8.32 -4.32
C ALA A 100 17.81 -7.40 -3.32
N ALA A 101 16.66 -6.81 -3.68
CA ALA A 101 15.88 -5.96 -2.78
C ALA A 101 15.26 -6.76 -1.63
N VAL A 102 14.72 -7.94 -1.95
CA VAL A 102 14.08 -8.86 -1.00
C VAL A 102 15.09 -9.43 0.00
N GLU A 103 16.26 -9.89 -0.46
CA GLU A 103 17.34 -10.36 0.43
C GLU A 103 17.85 -9.24 1.33
N LYS A 104 18.04 -8.03 0.78
CA LYS A 104 18.43 -6.86 1.58
C LYS A 104 17.38 -6.54 2.64
N ALA A 105 16.09 -6.67 2.31
CA ALA A 105 15.01 -6.42 3.23
C ALA A 105 14.93 -7.49 4.34
N ALA A 106 15.09 -8.77 4.01
CA ALA A 106 15.10 -9.86 4.97
C ALA A 106 16.26 -9.77 5.98
N ARG A 107 17.43 -9.27 5.55
CA ARG A 107 18.60 -9.04 6.42
C ARG A 107 18.56 -7.73 7.21
N ALA A 108 17.53 -6.90 7.02
CA ALA A 108 17.45 -5.61 7.70
C ALA A 108 17.15 -5.80 9.19
N SER A 109 17.87 -5.09 10.06
CA SER A 109 17.68 -5.14 11.51
C SER A 109 16.42 -4.42 12.02
N THR A 110 15.71 -3.72 11.13
CA THR A 110 14.51 -2.96 11.47
C THR A 110 13.47 -3.09 10.36
N ALA A 111 12.20 -3.06 10.74
CA ALA A 111 11.09 -3.07 9.79
C ALA A 111 11.17 -1.90 8.78
N GLN A 112 11.63 -0.72 9.22
CA GLN A 112 11.83 0.40 8.30
C GLN A 112 12.96 0.12 7.29
N GLY A 113 14.09 -0.45 7.73
CA GLY A 113 15.16 -0.82 6.81
C GLY A 113 14.71 -1.85 5.77
N ALA A 114 13.85 -2.79 6.18
CA ALA A 114 13.23 -3.76 5.27
C ALA A 114 12.29 -3.06 4.27
N LEU A 115 11.42 -2.18 4.76
CA LEU A 115 10.51 -1.37 3.94
C LEU A 115 11.27 -0.52 2.92
N ASP A 116 12.32 0.17 3.34
CA ASP A 116 13.14 1.05 2.48
C ASP A 116 13.84 0.25 1.37
N ALA A 117 14.33 -0.95 1.68
CA ALA A 117 14.93 -1.85 0.69
C ALA A 117 13.91 -2.30 -0.37
N LEU A 118 12.69 -2.66 0.04
CA LEU A 118 11.60 -3.03 -0.87
C LEU A 118 11.13 -1.85 -1.73
N CYS A 119 11.06 -0.65 -1.16
CA CYS A 119 10.66 0.58 -1.86
C CYS A 119 11.66 1.02 -2.95
N ALA A 120 12.83 0.38 -3.07
CA ALA A 120 13.74 0.61 -4.18
C ALA A 120 13.24 0.01 -5.51
N LEU A 121 12.27 -0.93 -5.46
CA LEU A 121 11.69 -1.56 -6.65
C LEU A 121 10.69 -0.64 -7.36
N SER A 122 10.66 -0.71 -8.68
CA SER A 122 9.71 0.06 -9.49
C SER A 122 8.27 -0.36 -9.18
N GLY A 123 7.39 0.60 -8.90
CA GLY A 123 5.98 0.35 -8.55
C GLY A 123 5.75 -0.12 -7.11
N VAL A 124 6.80 -0.28 -6.30
CA VAL A 124 6.71 -0.65 -4.89
C VAL A 124 6.91 0.60 -4.02
N GLY A 125 5.86 1.03 -3.34
CA GLY A 125 5.92 2.07 -2.30
C GLY A 125 5.55 1.51 -0.93
N PRO A 126 5.47 2.37 0.12
CA PRO A 126 5.25 1.91 1.50
C PRO A 126 4.04 0.97 1.67
N ALA A 127 2.93 1.24 0.98
CA ALA A 127 1.77 0.36 1.04
C ALA A 127 2.05 -1.04 0.48
N THR A 128 2.72 -1.15 -0.67
CA THR A 128 3.06 -2.46 -1.26
C THR A 128 4.17 -3.16 -0.46
N ALA A 129 5.18 -2.42 -0.01
CA ALA A 129 6.22 -2.97 0.85
C ALA A 129 5.64 -3.49 2.16
N SER A 130 4.66 -2.82 2.76
CA SER A 130 4.00 -3.31 3.99
C SER A 130 3.23 -4.63 3.78
N ALA A 131 2.69 -4.89 2.58
CA ALA A 131 2.08 -6.19 2.27
C ALA A 131 3.13 -7.31 2.23
N VAL A 132 4.32 -7.04 1.70
CA VAL A 132 5.45 -7.98 1.77
C VAL A 132 5.81 -8.29 3.23
N LEU A 133 5.95 -7.25 4.07
CA LEU A 133 6.29 -7.43 5.49
C LEU A 133 5.19 -8.19 6.25
N ALA A 134 3.92 -7.90 5.97
CA ALA A 134 2.78 -8.63 6.55
C ALA A 134 2.74 -10.10 6.12
N ALA A 135 3.21 -10.44 4.91
CA ALA A 135 3.34 -11.83 4.48
C ALA A 135 4.48 -12.57 5.19
N TRP A 136 5.54 -11.86 5.59
CA TRP A 136 6.65 -12.43 6.36
C TRP A 136 6.32 -12.60 7.84
N ASP A 137 5.62 -11.63 8.42
CA ASP A 137 5.26 -11.63 9.85
C ASP A 137 3.85 -11.02 10.06
N PRO A 138 2.79 -11.81 9.83
CA PRO A 138 1.41 -11.33 10.01
C PRO A 138 1.03 -11.10 11.48
N GLU A 139 1.82 -11.61 12.42
CA GLU A 139 1.56 -11.42 13.85
C GLU A 139 1.88 -9.99 14.28
N THR A 140 2.92 -9.37 13.72
CA THR A 140 3.38 -8.04 14.12
C THR A 140 3.35 -6.96 13.03
N GLN A 141 3.40 -7.32 11.75
CA GLN A 141 3.48 -6.35 10.65
C GLN A 141 2.11 -6.14 9.97
N PRO A 142 1.53 -4.93 10.02
CA PRO A 142 0.28 -4.65 9.35
C PRO A 142 0.49 -4.37 7.86
N PHE A 143 -0.46 -4.83 7.05
CA PHE A 143 -0.62 -4.31 5.69
C PHE A 143 -1.29 -2.93 5.75
N MET A 144 -0.63 -1.91 5.20
CA MET A 144 -1.12 -0.53 5.11
C MET A 144 -2.23 -0.39 4.05
N SER A 145 -3.39 -0.97 4.34
CA SER A 145 -4.61 -0.80 3.55
C SER A 145 -5.26 0.57 3.80
N ASP A 146 -5.87 1.13 2.77
CA ASP A 146 -6.57 2.42 2.83
C ASP A 146 -7.65 2.42 3.91
N GLU A 147 -8.40 1.32 4.00
CA GLU A 147 -9.48 1.13 4.95
C GLU A 147 -8.98 0.99 6.40
N ALA A 148 -7.89 0.24 6.62
CA ALA A 148 -7.34 0.09 7.97
C ALA A 148 -6.65 1.37 8.47
N MET A 149 -6.02 2.16 7.59
CA MET A 149 -5.41 3.44 7.97
C MET A 149 -6.41 4.44 8.55
N ASP A 150 -7.63 4.48 8.00
CA ASP A 150 -8.67 5.37 8.55
C ASP A 150 -9.07 4.93 9.97
N GLY A 151 -8.97 3.61 10.24
CA GLY A 151 -9.43 2.89 11.42
C GLY A 151 -8.42 2.68 12.55
N ALA A 152 -7.12 2.70 12.27
CA ALA A 152 -6.08 2.21 13.18
C ALA A 152 -6.07 2.92 14.54
N ALA A 153 -6.14 4.26 14.53
CA ALA A 153 -6.01 5.09 15.73
C ALA A 153 -7.31 5.25 16.56
N ALA A 154 -8.42 4.62 16.20
CA ALA A 154 -9.73 4.97 16.74
C ALA A 154 -10.42 3.86 17.54
N TYR A 155 -10.63 4.06 18.84
CA TYR A 155 -11.14 3.05 19.77
C TYR A 155 -12.66 3.08 19.97
N GLY A 156 -13.40 3.91 19.23
CA GLY A 156 -14.87 3.91 19.30
C GLY A 156 -15.55 5.12 18.69
N ALA A 157 -16.86 5.20 18.87
CA ALA A 157 -17.67 6.31 18.38
C ALA A 157 -17.25 7.64 19.04
N GLY A 158 -17.08 8.69 18.22
CA GLY A 158 -16.72 10.03 18.69
C GLY A 158 -15.22 10.29 18.86
N GLU A 159 -14.36 9.27 18.80
CA GLU A 159 -12.91 9.49 18.75
C GLU A 159 -12.48 9.96 17.35
N PRO A 160 -11.55 10.93 17.27
CA PRO A 160 -10.99 11.32 15.98
C PRO A 160 -10.26 10.11 15.40
N GLY A 161 -10.88 9.48 14.38
CA GLY A 161 -10.15 8.57 13.53
C GLY A 161 -9.05 9.28 12.76
N GLY A 162 -8.23 8.52 12.04
CA GLY A 162 -7.21 9.05 11.14
C GLY A 162 -7.83 9.77 9.93
N ALA A 163 -8.74 10.73 10.14
CA ALA A 163 -9.48 11.47 9.12
C ALA A 163 -8.63 12.53 8.41
N GLY A 164 -7.30 12.43 8.52
CA GLY A 164 -6.37 13.20 7.71
C GLY A 164 -6.34 12.71 6.27
N LYS A 165 -5.77 13.51 5.38
CA LYS A 165 -5.49 13.06 4.01
C LYS A 165 -4.60 11.81 4.07
N ARG A 166 -5.00 10.72 3.41
CA ARG A 166 -4.17 9.51 3.31
C ARG A 166 -2.82 9.86 2.68
N GLU A 167 -1.76 9.48 3.39
CA GLU A 167 -0.38 9.63 2.96
C GLU A 167 0.26 8.25 2.81
N TYR A 168 1.00 8.06 1.73
CA TYR A 168 1.68 6.80 1.43
C TYR A 168 3.20 6.99 1.55
N THR A 169 3.62 7.58 2.67
CA THR A 169 5.01 7.88 2.99
C THR A 169 5.53 6.93 4.05
N VAL A 170 6.86 6.79 4.18
CA VAL A 170 7.48 5.99 5.25
C VAL A 170 7.07 6.52 6.64
N LYS A 171 6.91 7.84 6.78
CA LYS A 171 6.43 8.46 8.02
C LYS A 171 4.99 8.03 8.35
N ALA A 172 4.10 8.04 7.36
CA ALA A 172 2.72 7.60 7.54
C ALA A 172 2.63 6.10 7.86
N TRP A 173 3.43 5.27 7.18
CA TRP A 173 3.54 3.84 7.49
C TRP A 173 4.01 3.60 8.93
N ARG A 174 5.06 4.30 9.39
CA ARG A 174 5.56 4.15 10.76
C ARG A 174 4.47 4.44 11.80
N ARG A 175 3.79 5.59 11.65
CA ARG A 175 2.68 5.97 12.53
C ARG A 175 1.58 4.91 12.52
N TYR A 176 1.18 4.45 11.34
CA TYR A 176 0.18 3.42 11.18
C TYR A 176 0.56 2.10 11.87
N THR A 177 1.82 1.66 11.75
CA THR A 177 2.31 0.45 12.43
C THR A 177 2.29 0.59 13.95
N GLU A 178 2.67 1.76 14.48
CA GLU A 178 2.59 2.05 15.91
C GLU A 178 1.13 2.04 16.41
N GLU A 179 0.22 2.69 15.70
CA GLU A 179 -1.23 2.72 16.02
C GLU A 179 -1.85 1.31 16.00
N MET A 180 -1.50 0.48 15.00
CA MET A 180 -1.99 -0.90 14.90
C MET A 180 -1.45 -1.78 16.03
N ALA A 181 -0.17 -1.61 16.41
CA ALA A 181 0.43 -2.37 17.50
C ALA A 181 -0.18 -1.98 18.86
N GLU A 182 -0.33 -0.69 19.13
CA GLU A 182 -0.97 -0.18 20.34
C GLU A 182 -2.41 -0.69 20.45
N ARG A 183 -3.18 -0.63 19.36
CA ARG A 183 -4.55 -1.11 19.35
C ARG A 183 -4.64 -2.61 19.52
N ARG A 184 -3.78 -3.39 18.86
CA ARG A 184 -3.68 -4.84 19.04
C ARG A 184 -3.52 -5.18 20.52
N ASP A 185 -2.56 -4.54 21.19
CA ASP A 185 -2.23 -4.82 22.58
C ASP A 185 -3.33 -4.39 23.55
N LYS A 186 -3.89 -3.20 23.32
CA LYS A 186 -4.95 -2.63 24.17
C LYS A 186 -6.27 -3.39 24.09
N GLU A 187 -6.64 -3.86 22.90
CA GLU A 187 -7.89 -4.60 22.68
C GLU A 187 -7.71 -6.13 22.76
N GLY A 188 -6.47 -6.63 22.87
CA GLY A 188 -6.17 -8.06 23.04
C GLY A 188 -6.33 -8.88 21.76
N TRP A 189 -6.02 -8.31 20.61
CA TRP A 189 -6.09 -9.00 19.32
C TRP A 189 -5.04 -10.11 19.21
N LYS A 190 -5.43 -11.24 18.61
CA LYS A 190 -4.54 -12.39 18.39
C LYS A 190 -3.34 -12.05 17.51
N SER A 191 -3.54 -11.24 16.48
CA SER A 191 -2.50 -10.80 15.56
C SER A 191 -2.83 -9.41 15.03
N VAL A 192 -1.81 -8.71 14.52
CA VAL A 192 -2.03 -7.48 13.76
C VAL A 192 -2.83 -7.74 12.47
N GLU A 193 -2.66 -8.92 11.86
CA GLU A 193 -3.45 -9.35 10.71
C GLU A 193 -4.95 -9.39 10.99
N ASP A 194 -5.37 -9.99 12.11
CA ASP A 194 -6.79 -10.11 12.46
C ASP A 194 -7.42 -8.72 12.66
N LEU A 195 -6.70 -7.81 13.31
CA LEU A 195 -7.12 -6.42 13.42
C LEU A 195 -7.22 -5.72 12.05
N GLU A 196 -6.25 -5.92 11.15
CA GLU A 196 -6.27 -5.34 9.80
C GLU A 196 -7.47 -5.84 8.99
N LYS A 197 -7.75 -7.14 9.03
CA LYS A 197 -8.92 -7.75 8.39
C LYS A 197 -10.22 -7.20 8.96
N ALA A 198 -10.31 -7.07 10.29
CA ALA A 198 -11.49 -6.54 10.96
C ALA A 198 -11.80 -5.10 10.52
N LEU A 199 -10.78 -4.23 10.54
CA LEU A 199 -10.90 -2.83 10.13
C LEU A 199 -11.30 -2.72 8.66
N TRP A 200 -10.68 -3.52 7.80
CA TRP A 200 -11.02 -3.54 6.37
C TRP A 200 -12.45 -4.03 6.12
N SER A 201 -12.87 -5.15 6.73
CA SER A 201 -14.24 -5.66 6.62
C SER A 201 -15.26 -4.61 7.04
N TRP A 202 -15.02 -3.98 8.19
CA TRP A 202 -15.91 -2.96 8.75
C TRP A 202 -16.11 -1.78 7.78
N ALA A 203 -15.05 -1.35 7.10
CA ALA A 203 -15.09 -0.27 6.12
C ALA A 203 -15.76 -0.70 4.82
N VAL A 204 -15.47 -1.90 4.32
CA VAL A 204 -16.03 -2.47 3.09
C VAL A 204 -17.54 -2.65 3.20
N GLU A 205 -18.02 -3.23 4.30
CA GLU A 205 -19.45 -3.40 4.54
C GLU A 205 -20.20 -2.08 4.53
N ARG A 206 -19.62 -1.02 5.09
CA ARG A 206 -20.23 0.33 5.09
C ARG A 206 -20.22 0.97 3.71
N LYS A 207 -19.16 0.73 2.94
CA LYS A 207 -19.00 1.32 1.61
C LYS A 207 -19.87 0.63 0.56
N TYR A 208 -20.01 -0.69 0.64
CA TYR A 208 -20.62 -1.51 -0.42
C TYR A 208 -21.90 -2.24 0.02
N GLY A 209 -22.17 -2.40 1.31
CA GLY A 209 -23.32 -3.18 1.82
C GLY A 209 -24.68 -2.49 1.66
N GLY A 210 -24.70 -1.20 1.31
CA GLY A 210 -25.92 -0.41 1.12
C GLY A 210 -26.58 -0.52 -0.26
N GLY A 211 -26.11 -1.40 -1.15
CA GLY A 211 -26.73 -1.63 -2.47
C GLY A 211 -26.57 -0.51 -3.50
N GLY A 212 -25.73 0.49 -3.25
CA GLY A 212 -25.41 1.54 -4.22
C GLY A 212 -24.22 1.15 -5.09
N GLU A 213 -24.32 1.34 -6.42
CA GLU A 213 -23.19 1.28 -7.33
C GLU A 213 -22.09 2.24 -6.84
N ALA A 214 -21.04 1.67 -6.24
CA ALA A 214 -19.86 2.42 -5.88
C ALA A 214 -19.08 2.76 -7.16
N VAL A 215 -19.25 3.98 -7.65
CA VAL A 215 -18.39 4.54 -8.69
C VAL A 215 -16.96 4.62 -8.15
N ASP A 216 -16.06 3.84 -8.74
CA ASP A 216 -14.61 4.02 -8.59
C ASP A 216 -14.28 5.41 -9.17
N VAL A 217 -14.25 6.43 -8.31
CA VAL A 217 -13.73 7.73 -8.71
C VAL A 217 -12.22 7.58 -8.83
N ASP A 218 -11.80 7.20 -10.03
CA ASP A 218 -10.44 7.32 -10.53
C ASP A 218 -10.01 8.78 -10.30
N ASP A 219 -9.25 9.02 -9.22
CA ASP A 219 -8.60 10.32 -8.97
C ASP A 219 -7.53 10.47 -10.04
N ALA A 220 -7.94 11.04 -11.17
CA ALA A 220 -7.07 11.46 -12.24
C ALA A 220 -6.10 12.49 -11.66
N GLY A 221 -4.89 12.01 -11.40
CA GLY A 221 -3.69 12.70 -10.92
C GLY A 221 -3.83 14.21 -10.73
N SER A 222 -3.64 14.65 -9.49
CA SER A 222 -3.30 16.03 -9.14
C SER A 222 -2.20 16.54 -10.08
N LYS A 223 -2.59 17.31 -11.09
CA LYS A 223 -1.69 18.09 -11.94
C LYS A 223 -1.18 19.26 -11.11
N SER A 224 -0.13 19.06 -10.33
CA SER A 224 0.75 20.17 -9.93
C SER A 224 1.86 20.31 -10.97
N ALA A 225 1.49 20.68 -12.20
CA ALA A 225 2.42 21.21 -13.18
C ALA A 225 2.68 22.68 -12.82
N GLN A 226 3.60 22.94 -11.90
CA GLN A 226 4.22 24.26 -11.81
C GLN A 226 5.08 24.45 -13.07
N ARG A 227 4.46 24.98 -14.13
CA ARG A 227 5.17 25.67 -15.21
C ARG A 227 5.87 26.88 -14.58
N LYS A 228 7.13 26.74 -14.17
CA LYS A 228 7.99 27.91 -13.97
C LYS A 228 8.28 28.50 -15.34
N ALA A 229 7.64 29.65 -15.61
CA ALA A 229 7.93 30.47 -16.77
C ALA A 229 9.41 30.89 -16.78
N PRO A 230 10.07 30.97 -17.95
CA PRO A 230 11.44 31.42 -18.03
C PRO A 230 11.51 32.92 -17.70
N LYS A 231 12.31 33.27 -16.69
CA LYS A 231 12.65 34.65 -16.35
C LYS A 231 13.41 35.27 -17.54
N LYS A 232 12.73 36.12 -18.31
CA LYS A 232 13.39 37.07 -19.22
C LYS A 232 14.16 38.07 -18.35
N ARG A 233 15.47 38.11 -18.56
CA ARG A 233 16.40 39.10 -18.00
C ARG A 233 16.07 40.44 -18.66
N ALA A 234 15.74 41.44 -17.84
CA ALA A 234 15.61 42.82 -18.28
C ALA A 234 17.00 43.36 -18.66
N SER A 235 17.12 43.91 -19.87
CA SER A 235 18.18 44.83 -20.25
C SER A 235 17.49 46.13 -20.68
N GLU A 236 17.93 47.22 -20.05
CA GLU A 236 17.49 48.61 -20.23
C GLU A 236 17.55 49.12 -21.68
N PRO A 237 16.84 50.23 -21.98
CA PRO A 237 16.57 50.69 -23.33
C PRO A 237 17.71 51.53 -23.90
N ALA A 238 18.03 51.31 -25.18
CA ALA A 238 18.78 52.26 -26.01
C ALA A 238 17.88 52.79 -27.14
N GLU A 239 18.02 54.09 -27.38
CA GLU A 239 17.17 55.00 -28.16
C GLU A 239 16.88 54.64 -29.63
N PRO A 240 15.83 55.24 -30.25
CA PRO A 240 15.39 54.90 -31.59
C PRO A 240 16.17 55.65 -32.69
N GLY A 241 16.80 54.89 -33.58
CA GLY A 241 17.38 55.39 -34.83
C GLY A 241 16.30 55.66 -35.90
N THR A 242 16.19 56.93 -36.32
CA THR A 242 15.46 57.35 -37.52
C THR A 242 16.37 57.27 -38.76
N LYS A 243 15.89 56.57 -39.80
CA LYS A 243 16.51 56.49 -41.13
C LYS A 243 16.32 57.79 -41.92
N LYS A 244 17.36 58.24 -42.62
CA LYS A 244 17.37 58.71 -44.04
C LYS A 244 18.81 59.16 -44.40
N ARG A 245 19.54 58.44 -45.27
CA ARG A 245 19.62 58.50 -46.75
C ARG A 245 20.53 59.62 -47.31
N LYS A 246 21.52 59.15 -48.10
CA LYS A 246 22.14 59.69 -49.33
C LYS A 246 23.33 60.67 -49.28
N SER A 247 24.41 60.16 -49.89
CA SER A 247 25.26 60.70 -50.98
C SER A 247 26.07 61.98 -50.79
N THR A 248 27.28 61.89 -51.38
CA THR A 248 28.35 62.86 -51.65
C THR A 248 29.16 63.31 -50.47
#